data_AF-A0A7V4XUV7-F1
#
_entry.id   AF-A0A7V4XUV7-F1
#
_cell.length_a   1.000
_cell.length_b   1.000
_cell.length_c   1.000
_cell.angle_alpha   90.00
_cell.angle_beta   90.00
_cell.angle_gamma   90.00
#
_symmetry.space_group_name_H-M   'P 1'
#
loop_
_entity.id
_entity.type
_entity.pdbx_description
1 polymer ?
#
loop_
_entity_poly.entity_id
_entity_poly.type
_entity_poly.pdbx_seq_one_letter_code
_entity_poly.pdbx_strand_id
1 'polypeptide(L)'
;MKAFPKLRESKLKSEIVNRRRRSFVIHPGEFLREDFMKPLGLTQVALANALHVSVNQISAIVREKRGLNAEMALRLGQYFGMTPDFWMNMQSRYDLETAKDTAGRRIMREVNPGPHLKLQPHQESA
;
A
#
# COMPACT_ATOMS: atom_id res chain seq x y z
N MET A 1 12.74 12.74 26.75
CA MET A 1 12.28 11.67 25.83
C MET A 1 10.77 11.54 25.98
N LYS A 2 9.97 11.95 24.98
CA LYS A 2 8.51 11.75 25.05
C LYS A 2 8.20 10.29 24.71
N ALA A 3 7.56 9.61 25.64
CA ALA A 3 7.15 8.21 25.50
C ALA A 3 6.16 8.04 24.35
N PHE A 4 6.38 7.00 23.54
CA PHE A 4 5.45 6.56 22.51
C PHE A 4 4.12 6.16 23.16
N PRO A 5 2.96 6.64 22.69
CA PRO A 5 1.69 6.02 23.06
C PRO A 5 1.69 4.59 22.53
N LYS A 6 1.68 3.59 23.42
CA LYS A 6 1.56 2.18 23.06
C LYS A 6 0.17 1.95 22.44
N LEU A 7 0.08 2.09 21.12
CA LEU A 7 -1.04 1.57 20.35
C LEU A 7 -1.03 0.04 20.50
N ARG A 8 -2.04 -0.50 21.18
CA ARG A 8 -2.16 -1.95 21.39
C ARG A 8 -2.41 -2.61 20.05
N GLU A 9 -1.58 -3.61 19.71
CA GLU A 9 -1.73 -4.43 18.50
C GLU A 9 -3.15 -4.95 18.30
N SER A 10 -3.87 -5.24 19.39
CA SER A 10 -5.25 -5.70 19.36
C SER A 10 -6.23 -4.66 18.80
N LYS A 11 -6.01 -3.36 19.06
CA LYS A 11 -6.83 -2.28 18.50
C LYS A 11 -6.56 -2.11 17.01
N LEU A 12 -5.28 -2.14 16.62
CA LEU A 12 -4.86 -2.09 15.22
C LEU A 12 -5.40 -3.29 14.42
N LYS A 13 -5.27 -4.51 14.97
CA LYS A 13 -5.83 -5.74 14.37
C LYS A 13 -7.36 -5.65 14.27
N SER A 14 -8.05 -5.11 15.28
CA SER A 14 -9.52 -4.98 15.25
C SER A 14 -10.04 -3.97 14.23
N GLU A 15 -9.36 -2.82 14.04
CA GLU A 15 -9.71 -1.83 13.02
C GLU A 15 -9.37 -2.30 11.59
N ILE A 16 -8.33 -3.12 11.44
CA ILE A 16 -7.98 -3.78 10.18
C ILE A 16 -9.00 -4.87 9.81
N VAL A 17 -9.50 -5.62 10.80
CA VAL A 17 -10.48 -6.70 10.58
C VAL A 17 -11.89 -6.17 10.28
N ASN A 18 -12.32 -5.07 10.90
CA ASN A 18 -13.68 -4.53 10.70
C ASN A 18 -13.90 -3.84 9.34
N ARG A 19 -12.83 -3.42 8.64
CA ARG A 19 -12.92 -2.82 7.28
C ARG A 19 -13.26 -3.82 6.17
N ARG A 20 -13.36 -5.13 6.46
CA ARG A 20 -13.53 -6.19 5.45
C ARG A 20 -14.91 -6.26 4.75
N ARG A 21 -15.90 -5.40 5.07
CA ARG A 21 -17.28 -5.54 4.53
C ARG A 21 -17.66 -4.57 3.41
N ARG A 22 -16.82 -3.60 3.07
CA ARG A 22 -16.81 -2.87 1.79
C ARG A 22 -15.33 -2.68 1.44
N SER A 23 -14.93 -3.05 0.23
CA SER A 23 -13.55 -2.97 -0.27
C SER A 23 -13.04 -1.52 -0.27
N PHE A 24 -12.63 -1.00 0.88
CA PHE A 24 -12.01 0.31 0.97
C PHE A 24 -10.52 0.11 0.71
N VAL A 25 -10.15 0.07 -0.56
CA VAL A 25 -8.75 -0.04 -0.96
C VAL A 25 -8.14 1.36 -0.90
N ILE A 26 -7.26 1.56 0.07
CA ILE A 26 -6.65 2.85 0.37
C ILE A 26 -5.45 3.05 -0.55
N HIS A 27 -5.32 4.24 -1.14
CA HIS A 27 -4.13 4.58 -1.91
C HIS A 27 -2.91 4.58 -0.98
N PRO A 28 -1.76 3.98 -1.33
CA PRO A 28 -0.61 3.90 -0.43
C PRO A 28 -0.08 5.26 0.06
N GLY A 29 -0.26 6.30 -0.75
CA GLY A 29 0.02 7.68 -0.39
C GLY A 29 -0.92 8.29 0.67
N GLU A 30 -2.19 7.90 0.70
CA GLU A 30 -3.11 8.26 1.78
C GLU A 30 -2.65 7.57 3.07
N PHE A 31 -2.40 6.26 3.01
CA PHE A 31 -1.92 5.49 4.15
C PHE A 31 -0.59 6.05 4.71
N LEU A 32 0.37 6.36 3.85
CA LEU A 32 1.63 7.01 4.25
C LEU A 32 1.38 8.34 4.96
N ARG A 33 0.45 9.16 4.46
CA ARG A 33 0.13 10.48 5.02
C ARG A 33 -0.56 10.36 6.38
N GLU A 34 -1.59 9.51 6.48
CA GLU A 34 -2.46 9.42 7.65
C GLU A 34 -1.86 8.57 8.78
N ASP A 35 -1.21 7.45 8.46
CA ASP A 35 -0.73 6.48 9.45
C ASP A 35 0.74 6.67 9.85
N PHE A 36 1.54 7.37 9.05
CA PHE A 36 2.96 7.64 9.33
C PHE A 36 3.27 9.12 9.47
N MET A 37 2.98 9.93 8.45
CA MET A 37 3.44 11.31 8.45
C MET A 37 2.76 12.18 9.51
N LYS A 38 1.42 12.17 9.58
CA LYS A 38 0.67 12.95 10.57
C LYS A 38 1.00 12.54 12.02
N PRO A 39 1.01 11.25 12.41
CA PRO A 39 1.32 10.84 13.78
C PRO A 39 2.76 11.17 14.20
N LEU A 40 3.70 11.18 13.26
CA LEU A 40 5.11 11.50 13.50
C LEU A 40 5.42 12.99 13.36
N GLY A 41 4.45 13.83 12.94
CA GLY A 41 4.68 15.24 12.63
C GLY A 41 5.68 15.45 11.48
N LEU A 42 5.81 14.48 10.57
CA LEU A 42 6.75 14.54 9.45
C LEU A 42 6.20 15.38 8.30
N THR A 43 6.97 16.36 7.88
CA THR A 43 6.69 17.13 6.66
C THR A 43 7.11 16.34 5.41
N GLN A 44 6.53 16.68 4.25
CA GLN A 44 6.96 16.10 2.96
C GLN A 44 8.45 16.35 2.68
N VAL A 45 8.96 17.51 3.07
CA VAL A 45 10.38 17.87 2.94
C VAL A 45 11.25 17.00 3.83
N ALA A 46 10.87 16.84 5.11
CA ALA A 46 11.60 16.00 6.04
C ALA A 46 11.66 14.54 5.57
N LEU A 47 10.54 13.99 5.10
CA LEU A 47 10.50 12.63 4.56
C LEU A 47 11.33 12.50 3.29
N ALA A 48 11.23 13.46 2.35
CA ALA A 48 12.02 13.43 1.12
C ALA A 48 13.53 13.42 1.39
N ASN A 49 13.98 14.24 2.34
CA ASN A 49 15.38 14.28 2.76
C ASN A 49 15.80 12.95 3.40
N ALA A 50 14.98 12.39 4.29
CA ALA A 50 15.29 11.12 4.96
C ALA A 50 15.34 9.93 3.99
N LEU A 51 14.53 9.96 2.94
CA LEU A 51 14.48 8.92 1.91
C LEU A 51 15.46 9.16 0.76
N HIS A 52 16.19 10.28 0.75
CA HIS A 52 17.09 10.69 -0.33
C HIS A 52 16.39 10.75 -1.71
N VAL A 53 15.23 11.40 -1.76
CA VAL A 53 14.39 11.56 -2.96
C VAL A 53 13.92 13.00 -3.10
N SER A 54 13.34 13.37 -4.25
CA SER A 54 12.83 14.72 -4.42
C SER A 54 11.54 14.94 -3.62
N VAL A 55 11.35 16.17 -3.11
CA VAL A 55 10.09 16.55 -2.45
C VAL A 55 8.90 16.33 -3.38
N ASN A 56 9.06 16.59 -4.69
CA ASN A 56 8.01 16.37 -5.69
C ASN A 56 7.58 14.90 -5.78
N GLN A 57 8.51 13.95 -5.65
CA GLN A 57 8.16 12.52 -5.64
C GLN A 57 7.29 12.17 -4.43
N ILE A 58 7.69 12.60 -3.23
CA ILE A 58 6.87 12.41 -2.02
C ILE A 58 5.53 13.11 -2.17
N SER A 59 5.54 14.35 -2.67
CA SER A 59 4.35 15.18 -2.84
C SER A 59 3.31 14.53 -3.75
N ALA A 60 3.75 13.95 -4.87
CA ALA A 60 2.88 13.25 -5.80
C ALA A 60 2.30 11.97 -5.19
N ILE A 61 3.09 11.22 -4.40
CA ILE A 61 2.63 10.02 -3.69
C ILE A 61 1.57 10.41 -2.66
N VAL A 62 1.88 11.32 -1.75
CA VAL A 62 0.98 11.72 -0.65
C VAL A 62 -0.23 12.52 -1.11
N ARG A 63 -0.29 12.97 -2.36
CA ARG A 63 -1.49 13.56 -2.99
C ARG A 63 -2.23 12.58 -3.89
N GLU A 64 -1.85 11.31 -3.84
CA GLU A 64 -2.52 10.22 -4.56
C GLU A 64 -2.51 10.44 -6.09
N LYS A 65 -1.50 11.16 -6.58
CA LYS A 65 -1.28 11.43 -8.01
C LYS A 65 -0.39 10.39 -8.66
N ARG A 66 0.36 9.63 -7.87
CA ARG A 66 1.17 8.50 -8.32
C ARG A 66 1.20 7.42 -7.26
N GLY A 67 1.30 6.17 -7.72
CA GLY A 67 1.62 5.04 -6.87
C GLY A 67 3.10 4.98 -6.46
N LEU A 68 3.39 4.01 -5.62
CA LEU A 68 4.72 3.57 -5.24
C LEU A 68 5.33 2.69 -6.34
N ASN A 69 6.65 2.76 -6.49
CA ASN A 69 7.43 1.77 -7.23
C ASN A 69 8.30 0.97 -6.25
N ALA A 70 8.97 -0.08 -6.75
CA ALA A 70 9.81 -0.96 -5.93
C ALA A 70 10.92 -0.20 -5.20
N GLU A 71 11.56 0.77 -5.86
CA GLU A 71 12.61 1.60 -5.25
C GLU A 71 12.08 2.41 -4.05
N MET A 72 10.91 3.04 -4.19
CA MET A 72 10.29 3.77 -3.10
C MET A 72 9.85 2.84 -1.97
N ALA A 73 9.36 1.64 -2.29
CA ALA A 73 9.03 0.63 -1.29
C ALA A 73 10.25 0.19 -0.47
N LEU A 74 11.43 0.03 -1.10
CA LEU A 74 12.69 -0.24 -0.40
C LEU A 74 13.07 0.90 0.55
N ARG A 75 13.00 2.14 0.07
CA ARG A 75 13.31 3.33 0.87
C ARG A 75 12.38 3.48 2.06
N LEU A 76 11.07 3.36 1.84
CA LEU A 76 10.05 3.41 2.90
C LEU A 76 10.20 2.27 3.90
N GLY A 77 10.48 1.05 3.41
CA GLY A 77 10.71 -0.11 4.25
C GLY A 77 11.91 0.09 5.18
N GLN A 78 13.03 0.56 4.63
CA GLN A 78 14.23 0.88 5.41
C GLN A 78 13.98 1.98 6.45
N TYR A 79 13.23 3.04 6.10
CA TYR A 79 13.02 4.18 7.00
C TYR A 79 12.00 3.90 8.11
N PHE A 80 10.91 3.21 7.80
CA PHE A 80 9.82 2.94 8.75
C PHE A 80 9.89 1.55 9.41
N GLY A 81 10.88 0.73 9.07
CA GLY A 81 11.04 -0.62 9.63
C GLY A 81 9.97 -1.61 9.16
N MET A 82 9.43 -1.40 7.96
CA MET A 82 8.48 -2.32 7.33
C MET A 82 9.13 -3.07 6.18
N THR A 83 8.58 -4.21 5.77
CA THR A 83 9.09 -4.88 4.58
C THR A 83 8.73 -4.08 3.32
N PRO A 84 9.59 -4.05 2.29
CA PRO A 84 9.24 -3.46 0.99
C PRO A 84 7.98 -4.10 0.39
N ASP A 85 7.81 -5.41 0.59
CA ASP A 85 6.63 -6.16 0.14
C ASP A 85 5.33 -5.66 0.77
N PHE A 86 5.36 -5.16 2.01
CA PHE A 86 4.17 -4.57 2.61
C PHE A 86 3.64 -3.40 1.77
N TRP A 87 4.54 -2.50 1.35
CA TRP A 87 4.20 -1.34 0.52
C TRP A 87 3.78 -1.75 -0.88
N MET A 88 4.49 -2.71 -1.50
CA MET A 88 4.14 -3.20 -2.84
C MET A 88 2.82 -3.96 -2.86
N ASN A 89 2.54 -4.78 -1.85
CA ASN A 89 1.26 -5.48 -1.73
C ASN A 89 0.07 -4.51 -1.61
N MET A 90 0.25 -3.40 -0.88
CA MET A 90 -0.75 -2.34 -0.81
C MET A 90 -0.96 -1.66 -2.17
N GLN A 91 0.13 -1.31 -2.85
CA GLN A 91 0.08 -0.72 -4.19
C GLN A 91 -0.64 -1.66 -5.18
N SER A 92 -0.24 -2.93 -5.25
CA SER A 92 -0.86 -3.91 -6.15
C SER A 92 -2.34 -4.11 -5.88
N ARG A 93 -2.76 -4.11 -4.61
CA ARG A 93 -4.19 -4.20 -4.26
C ARG A 93 -4.96 -2.98 -4.75
N TYR A 94 -4.41 -1.78 -4.53
CA TYR A 94 -5.01 -0.52 -5.01
C TYR A 94 -5.14 -0.48 -6.52
N ASP A 95 -4.07 -0.82 -7.23
CA ASP A 95 -4.05 -0.81 -8.70
C ASP A 95 -5.04 -1.83 -9.27
N LEU A 96 -5.09 -3.03 -8.68
CA LEU A 96 -6.01 -4.07 -9.14
C LEU A 96 -7.47 -3.68 -8.93
N GLU A 97 -7.82 -3.10 -7.77
CA GLU A 97 -9.20 -2.67 -7.52
C GLU A 97 -9.60 -1.52 -8.43
N THR A 98 -8.71 -0.53 -8.60
CA THR A 98 -8.93 0.58 -9.53
C THR A 98 -9.10 0.07 -10.97
N ALA A 99 -8.30 -0.92 -11.39
CA ALA A 99 -8.40 -1.54 -12.70
C ALA A 99 -9.70 -2.34 -12.87
N LYS A 100 -10.20 -3.02 -11.83
CA LYS A 100 -11.51 -3.71 -11.87
C LYS A 100 -12.65 -2.71 -12.08
N ASP A 101 -12.62 -1.58 -11.38
CA ASP A 101 -13.67 -0.57 -11.49
C ASP A 101 -13.68 0.11 -12.87
N THR A 102 -12.50 0.38 -13.42
CA THR A 102 -12.35 1.10 -14.69
C THR A 102 -12.46 0.21 -15.93
N ALA A 103 -11.86 -0.99 -15.89
CA ALA A 103 -11.73 -1.87 -17.05
C ALA A 103 -12.27 -3.28 -16.83
N GLY A 104 -12.55 -3.70 -15.59
CA GLY A 104 -12.90 -5.08 -15.25
C GLY A 104 -14.08 -5.63 -16.06
N ARG A 105 -15.19 -4.87 -16.15
CA ARG A 105 -16.36 -5.29 -16.96
C ARG A 105 -16.06 -5.44 -18.44
N ARG A 106 -15.20 -4.58 -19.00
CA ARG A 106 -14.81 -4.64 -20.41
C ARG A 106 -13.93 -5.86 -20.66
N ILE A 107 -12.90 -6.06 -19.84
CA ILE A 107 -11.98 -7.20 -19.92
C ILE A 107 -12.73 -8.53 -19.82
N MET A 108 -13.69 -8.65 -18.90
CA MET A 108 -14.51 -9.86 -18.76
C MET A 108 -15.32 -10.22 -20.01
N ARG A 109 -15.65 -9.26 -20.87
CA ARG A 109 -16.37 -9.49 -22.13
C ARG A 109 -15.43 -9.79 -23.31
N GLU A 110 -14.24 -9.21 -23.30
CA GLU A 110 -13.26 -9.32 -24.38
C GLU A 110 -12.35 -10.55 -24.24
N VAL A 111 -12.10 -11.00 -23.01
CA VAL A 111 -11.14 -12.08 -22.72
C VAL A 111 -11.87 -13.34 -22.29
N ASN A 112 -11.83 -14.36 -23.14
CA ASN A 112 -12.25 -15.71 -22.77
C ASN A 112 -11.17 -16.39 -21.92
N PRO A 113 -11.51 -17.07 -20.80
CA PRO A 113 -10.56 -17.85 -20.05
C PRO A 113 -9.85 -18.86 -20.95
N GLY A 114 -8.52 -18.82 -20.95
CA GLY A 114 -7.72 -19.81 -21.66
C GLY A 114 -7.94 -21.21 -21.10
N PRO A 115 -7.55 -22.27 -21.84
CA PRO A 115 -7.47 -23.60 -21.26
C PRO A 115 -6.49 -23.50 -20.09
N HIS A 116 -7.01 -23.68 -18.87
CA HIS A 116 -6.17 -23.82 -17.70
C HIS A 116 -5.39 -25.13 -17.92
N LEU A 117 -4.11 -25.00 -18.30
CA LEU A 117 -3.14 -26.00 -17.87
C LEU A 117 -3.43 -26.18 -16.39
N LYS A 118 -3.85 -27.38 -15.98
CA LYS A 118 -4.11 -27.71 -14.58
C LYS A 118 -2.77 -27.64 -13.83
N LEU A 119 -2.23 -26.44 -13.67
CA LEU A 119 -1.29 -26.12 -12.63
C LEU A 119 -2.13 -26.23 -11.37
N GLN A 120 -2.12 -27.43 -10.80
CA GLN A 120 -2.61 -27.66 -9.45
C GLN A 120 -1.96 -26.56 -8.61
N PRO A 121 -2.73 -25.76 -7.86
CA PRO A 121 -2.13 -24.76 -6.99
C PRO A 121 -1.07 -25.48 -6.17
N HIS A 122 0.19 -25.09 -6.36
CA HIS A 122 1.30 -25.58 -5.56
C HIS A 122 0.85 -25.38 -4.11
N GLN A 123 0.71 -26.48 -3.40
CA GLN A 123 0.31 -26.45 -2.00
C GLN A 123 1.24 -25.47 -1.30
N GLU A 124 0.67 -24.45 -0.65
CA GLU A 124 1.41 -23.64 0.31
C GLU A 124 1.95 -24.62 1.36
N SER A 125 3.24 -24.92 1.26
CA SER A 125 3.95 -25.69 2.28
C SER A 125 3.96 -24.88 3.57
N ALA A 126 3.37 -25.51 4.59
CA ALA A 126 3.51 -25.37 6.04
C ALA A 126 4.44 -24.26 6.58
#